data_AF-A0A9E6VX34-F1
#
_entry.id   AF-A0A9E6VX34-F1
#
_cell.length_a   1.000
_cell.length_b   1.000
_cell.length_c   1.000
_cell.angle_alpha   90.00
_cell.angle_beta   90.00
_cell.angle_gamma   90.00
#
_symmetry.space_group_name_H-M   'P 1'
#
loop_
_entity.id
_entity.type
_entity.pdbx_description
1 polymer ?
#
loop_
_entity_poly.entity_id
_entity_poly.type
_entity_poly.pdbx_seq_one_letter_code
_entity_poly.pdbx_strand_id
1 'polypeptide(L)'
;MNKLLLFPGIFFLTFLGSCTMVYFTADQPEGSLALKEVPVTLCGTYTSETDSLIITPKGFMTVEHKEKVIAMKDTALTGISKTREGNWKFRNQDAAACYVKEVKQDSICYVKRKVLRYNLNADTLLKSYKGNYYLNMRTEKVWSVYQVSVAKKGYVAIEVPYLDKKEMEEMNKRMGAKGVDSTGYYSSVTPFRRYEKEERAFVVAASPDQLIKLNKKGLFKPVATFKKTQ
;
A
#
# COMPACT_ATOMS: atom_id res chain seq x y z
N MET A 1 20.31 14.94 22.21
CA MET A 1 18.99 15.16 21.57
C MET A 1 18.84 14.19 20.41
N ASN A 2 18.22 13.04 20.65
CA ASN A 2 18.00 12.03 19.62
C ASN A 2 16.83 12.46 18.74
N LYS A 3 17.12 12.88 17.50
CA LYS A 3 16.09 13.03 16.47
C LYS A 3 15.62 11.62 16.09
N LEU A 4 14.50 11.20 16.68
CA LEU A 4 13.75 10.03 16.22
C LEU A 4 13.20 10.39 14.84
N LEU A 5 13.92 9.99 13.78
CA LEU A 5 13.42 10.02 12.41
C LEU A 5 12.26 9.03 12.30
N LEU A 6 11.04 9.52 12.53
CA LEU A 6 9.81 8.86 12.12
C LEU A 6 9.80 8.84 10.59
N PHE A 7 10.35 7.78 10.00
CA PHE A 7 10.06 7.41 8.61
C PHE A 7 8.58 7.00 8.55
N PRO A 8 7.69 7.72 7.82
CA PRO A 8 6.38 7.22 7.51
C PRO A 8 6.52 6.32 6.28
N GLY A 9 7.18 5.18 6.45
CA GLY A 9 7.48 4.29 5.34
C GLY A 9 7.82 2.90 5.84
N ILE A 10 7.45 1.90 5.04
CA ILE A 10 7.72 0.47 5.24
C ILE A 10 6.73 -0.20 6.20
N PHE A 11 5.47 -0.38 5.79
CA PHE A 11 4.68 -1.49 6.37
C PHE A 11 3.55 -2.03 5.48
N PHE A 12 3.64 -1.83 4.16
CA PHE A 12 2.93 -2.63 3.15
C PHE A 12 3.89 -3.58 2.40
N LEU A 13 5.14 -3.71 2.88
CA LEU A 13 6.28 -4.28 2.17
C LEU A 13 6.60 -5.75 2.50
N THR A 14 5.86 -6.42 3.38
CA THR A 14 6.14 -7.84 3.69
C THR A 14 5.62 -8.82 2.63
N PHE A 15 4.94 -8.34 1.58
CA PHE A 15 4.57 -9.13 0.39
C PHE A 15 5.37 -8.76 -0.88
N LEU A 16 6.33 -7.82 -0.81
CA LEU A 16 6.94 -7.16 -1.97
C LEU A 16 8.43 -7.49 -2.19
N GLY A 17 8.93 -8.65 -1.72
CA GLY A 17 10.33 -9.06 -1.92
C GLY A 17 10.79 -9.18 -3.40
N SER A 18 9.85 -9.15 -4.36
CA SER A 18 10.14 -9.17 -5.79
C SER A 18 9.61 -7.95 -6.57
N CYS A 19 8.91 -7.01 -5.93
CA CYS A 19 8.31 -5.88 -6.62
C CYS A 19 9.24 -4.67 -6.59
N THR A 20 9.90 -4.43 -7.72
CA THR A 20 10.61 -3.19 -8.01
C THR A 20 9.64 -2.00 -7.97
N MET A 21 9.96 -0.94 -7.23
CA MET A 21 9.06 0.21 -7.07
C MET A 21 9.29 1.27 -8.14
N VAL A 22 8.21 1.70 -8.82
CA VAL A 22 8.20 2.80 -9.78
C VAL A 22 7.48 3.99 -9.15
N TYR A 23 8.21 5.08 -8.96
CA TYR A 23 7.71 6.35 -8.45
C TYR A 23 7.55 7.38 -9.56
N PHE A 24 6.80 8.44 -9.29
CA PHE A 24 6.55 9.52 -10.23
C PHE A 24 7.09 10.85 -9.71
N THR A 25 7.55 11.70 -10.63
CA THR A 25 8.02 13.05 -10.30
C THR A 25 6.89 14.02 -9.93
N ALA A 26 5.67 13.73 -10.37
CA ALA A 26 4.45 14.50 -10.11
C ALA A 26 3.29 13.56 -9.81
N ASP A 27 2.26 14.06 -9.12
CA ASP A 27 1.02 13.36 -8.89
C ASP A 27 0.30 13.08 -10.20
N GLN A 28 -0.24 11.87 -10.31
CA GLN A 28 -0.78 11.30 -11.52
C GLN A 28 -2.31 11.15 -11.47
N PRO A 29 -3.00 11.44 -12.58
CA PRO A 29 -2.46 12.01 -13.81
C PRO A 29 -2.08 13.49 -13.63
N GLU A 30 -0.97 13.89 -14.24
CA GLU A 30 -0.49 15.27 -14.18
C GLU A 30 -1.52 16.26 -14.76
N GLY A 31 -1.67 17.43 -14.14
CA GLY A 31 -2.62 18.47 -14.57
C GLY A 31 -4.10 18.18 -14.28
N SER A 32 -4.46 16.95 -13.89
CA SER A 32 -5.84 16.65 -13.47
C SER A 32 -6.12 17.13 -12.05
N LEU A 33 -7.36 17.55 -11.79
CA LEU A 33 -7.79 18.01 -10.48
C LEU A 33 -7.92 16.83 -9.51
N ALA A 34 -7.43 17.02 -8.28
CA ALA A 34 -7.69 16.09 -7.19
C ALA A 34 -9.16 16.15 -6.77
N LEU A 35 -9.73 14.99 -6.47
CA LEU A 35 -11.05 14.86 -5.90
C LEU A 35 -11.02 15.35 -4.44
N LYS A 36 -12.06 16.09 -4.05
CA LYS A 36 -12.24 16.55 -2.66
C LYS A 36 -12.64 15.40 -1.72
N GLU A 37 -13.31 14.39 -2.29
CA GLU A 37 -13.79 13.22 -1.57
C GLU A 37 -13.70 11.97 -2.43
N VAL A 38 -13.65 10.81 -1.78
CA VAL A 38 -13.72 9.52 -2.46
C VAL A 38 -15.16 9.29 -2.96
N PRO A 39 -15.35 8.94 -4.26
CA PRO A 39 -16.67 8.64 -4.80
C PRO A 39 -17.43 7.60 -3.99
N VAL A 40 -18.72 7.83 -3.76
CA VAL A 40 -19.59 6.93 -2.98
C VAL A 40 -19.62 5.49 -3.53
N THR A 41 -19.40 5.31 -4.83
CA THR A 41 -19.31 4.01 -5.49
C THR A 41 -18.13 3.17 -5.02
N LEU A 42 -17.05 3.82 -4.57
CA LEU A 42 -15.88 3.18 -3.95
C LEU A 42 -16.02 3.02 -2.44
N CYS A 43 -16.92 3.76 -1.78
CA CYS A 43 -17.06 3.71 -0.33
C CYS A 43 -17.61 2.36 0.16
N GLY A 44 -17.08 1.89 1.28
CA GLY A 44 -17.50 0.66 1.93
C GLY A 44 -16.37 -0.03 2.69
N THR A 45 -16.72 -1.16 3.30
CA THR A 45 -15.76 -2.08 3.91
C THR A 45 -15.52 -3.24 2.94
N TYR A 46 -14.27 -3.61 2.79
CA TYR A 46 -13.80 -4.66 1.90
C TYR A 46 -12.83 -5.56 2.68
N THR A 47 -12.83 -6.86 2.37
CA THR A 47 -11.96 -7.84 3.03
C THR A 47 -11.24 -8.70 2.01
N SER A 48 -10.02 -9.11 2.35
CA SER A 48 -9.29 -10.21 1.73
C SER A 48 -9.19 -11.36 2.74
N GLU A 49 -8.39 -12.38 2.44
CA GLU A 49 -8.12 -13.47 3.39
C GLU A 49 -7.38 -12.99 4.64
N THR A 50 -6.55 -11.96 4.52
CA THR A 50 -5.63 -11.51 5.56
C THR A 50 -5.94 -10.13 6.11
N ASP A 51 -6.58 -9.26 5.31
CA ASP A 51 -6.64 -7.83 5.59
C ASP A 51 -8.02 -7.25 5.30
N SER A 52 -8.28 -6.06 5.84
CA SER A 52 -9.45 -5.26 5.50
C SER A 52 -9.04 -3.92 4.87
N LEU A 53 -9.84 -3.46 3.93
CA LEU A 53 -9.76 -2.13 3.33
C LEU A 53 -11.10 -1.42 3.58
N ILE A 54 -11.04 -0.25 4.20
CA ILE A 54 -12.20 0.59 4.49
C ILE A 54 -12.03 1.88 3.71
N ILE A 55 -12.98 2.17 2.85
CA ILE A 55 -12.99 3.35 1.99
C ILE A 55 -14.13 4.25 2.46
N THR A 56 -13.80 5.50 2.78
CA THR A 56 -14.74 6.53 3.24
C THR A 56 -14.61 7.77 2.35
N PRO A 57 -15.55 8.73 2.39
CA PRO A 57 -15.41 9.97 1.63
C PRO A 57 -14.10 10.72 1.93
N LYS A 58 -13.53 10.54 3.13
CA LYS A 58 -12.29 11.21 3.56
C LYS A 58 -11.01 10.50 3.13
N GLY A 59 -11.08 9.27 2.61
CA GLY A 59 -9.90 8.51 2.22
C GLY A 59 -9.98 7.02 2.53
N PHE A 60 -8.81 6.40 2.68
CA PHE A 60 -8.63 4.95 2.75
C PHE A 60 -8.09 4.55 4.12
N MET A 61 -8.46 3.36 4.58
CA MET A 61 -7.93 2.78 5.80
C MET A 61 -7.68 1.29 5.59
N THR A 62 -6.47 0.84 5.85
CA THR A 62 -6.12 -0.58 5.79
C THR A 62 -5.98 -1.13 7.19
N VAL A 63 -6.52 -2.32 7.43
CA VAL A 63 -6.42 -3.05 8.68
C VAL A 63 -5.70 -4.35 8.40
N GLU A 64 -4.46 -4.44 8.86
CA GLU A 64 -3.64 -5.64 8.73
C GLU A 64 -3.82 -6.52 9.97
N HIS A 65 -4.02 -7.82 9.78
CA HIS A 65 -4.20 -8.77 10.88
C HIS A 65 -2.97 -9.66 11.03
N LYS A 66 -2.24 -9.52 12.14
CA LYS A 66 -1.09 -10.37 12.47
C LYS A 66 -1.41 -11.33 13.58
N GLU A 67 -1.41 -12.60 13.26
CA GLU A 67 -1.46 -13.67 14.26
C GLU A 67 -0.12 -13.81 14.96
N LYS A 68 -0.18 -13.94 16.28
CA LYS A 68 0.96 -14.18 17.14
C LYS A 68 0.61 -15.27 18.12
N VAL A 69 1.53 -16.20 18.26
CA VAL A 69 1.44 -17.28 19.26
C VAL A 69 2.47 -16.99 20.34
N ILE A 70 2.03 -17.08 21.60
CA ILE A 70 2.90 -16.94 22.77
C ILE A 70 2.66 -18.10 23.72
N ALA A 71 3.66 -18.45 24.52
CA ALA A 71 3.47 -19.42 25.58
C ALA A 71 2.63 -18.81 26.72
N MET A 72 1.85 -19.64 27.41
CA MET A 72 0.98 -19.24 28.52
C MET A 72 1.78 -18.56 29.64
N LYS A 73 3.00 -19.04 29.89
CA LYS A 73 3.95 -18.47 30.86
C LYS A 73 4.41 -17.03 30.52
N ASP A 74 4.34 -16.65 29.25
CA ASP A 74 4.83 -15.35 28.74
C ASP A 74 3.71 -14.31 28.59
N THR A 75 2.48 -14.65 28.98
CA THR A 75 1.31 -13.75 28.89
C THR A 75 1.52 -12.44 29.63
N ALA A 76 2.14 -12.48 30.82
CA ALA A 76 2.46 -11.29 31.59
C ALA A 76 3.46 -10.34 30.87
N LEU A 77 4.47 -10.90 30.19
CA LEU A 77 5.48 -10.14 29.44
C LEU A 77 4.87 -9.41 28.23
N THR A 78 3.80 -9.96 27.68
CA THR A 78 3.09 -9.41 26.50
C THR A 78 1.88 -8.56 26.89
N GLY A 79 1.67 -8.32 28.18
CA GLY A 79 0.56 -7.53 28.69
C GLY A 79 -0.80 -8.22 28.56
N ILE A 80 -0.84 -9.53 28.28
CA ILE A 80 -2.06 -10.32 28.20
C ILE A 80 -2.40 -10.85 29.60
N SER A 81 -3.63 -10.64 30.05
CA SER A 81 -4.07 -11.10 31.37
C SER A 81 -5.55 -11.47 31.37
N LYS A 82 -5.99 -12.30 32.32
CA LYS A 82 -7.42 -12.56 32.51
C LYS A 82 -8.06 -11.47 33.38
N THR A 83 -9.31 -11.13 33.09
CA THR A 83 -10.18 -10.37 33.99
C THR A 83 -10.66 -11.26 35.13
N ARG A 84 -11.29 -10.65 36.13
CA ARG A 84 -11.95 -11.41 37.22
C ARG A 84 -13.06 -12.33 36.71
N GLU A 85 -13.68 -11.97 35.59
CA GLU A 85 -14.72 -12.74 34.89
C GLU A 85 -14.15 -13.86 33.99
N GLY A 86 -12.82 -14.00 33.90
CA GLY A 86 -12.17 -15.03 33.09
C GLY A 86 -11.90 -14.63 31.63
N ASN A 87 -12.32 -13.44 31.19
CA ASN A 87 -12.08 -12.93 29.84
C ASN A 87 -10.62 -12.50 29.66
N TRP A 88 -10.04 -12.70 28.48
CA TRP A 88 -8.69 -12.21 28.18
C TRP A 88 -8.71 -10.73 27.81
N LYS A 89 -7.76 -9.97 28.36
CA LYS A 89 -7.55 -8.55 28.06
C LYS A 89 -6.07 -8.26 27.80
N PHE A 90 -5.83 -7.20 27.04
CA PHE A 90 -4.51 -6.65 26.76
C PHE A 90 -4.31 -5.37 27.60
N ARG A 91 -3.13 -5.16 28.17
CA ARG A 91 -2.75 -3.90 28.84
C ARG A 91 -2.39 -2.83 27.79
N ASN A 92 -2.68 -1.56 28.09
CA ASN A 92 -2.23 -0.33 27.38
C ASN A 92 -2.93 0.01 26.04
N GLN A 93 -2.40 1.05 25.36
CA GLN A 93 -2.90 1.68 24.12
C GLN A 93 -3.21 0.72 22.96
N ASP A 94 -2.68 -0.51 22.98
CA ASP A 94 -2.92 -1.55 21.98
C ASP A 94 -4.19 -2.39 22.24
N ALA A 95 -4.89 -2.21 23.37
CA ALA A 95 -6.02 -3.07 23.75
C ALA A 95 -7.18 -3.08 22.74
N ALA A 96 -7.46 -1.94 22.10
CA ALA A 96 -8.48 -1.85 21.05
C ALA A 96 -8.04 -2.53 19.73
N ALA A 97 -6.74 -2.77 19.58
CA ALA A 97 -6.15 -3.34 18.37
C ALA A 97 -5.84 -4.83 18.51
N CYS A 98 -6.05 -5.46 19.67
CA CYS A 98 -5.68 -6.85 19.90
C CYS A 98 -6.88 -7.67 20.40
N TYR A 99 -6.97 -8.94 19.98
CA TYR A 99 -7.94 -9.88 20.53
C TYR A 99 -7.37 -11.30 20.54
N VAL A 100 -7.78 -12.10 21.52
CA VAL A 100 -7.44 -13.52 21.59
C VAL A 100 -8.28 -14.27 20.57
N LYS A 101 -7.63 -15.04 19.69
CA LYS A 101 -8.26 -15.87 18.66
C LYS A 101 -8.47 -17.29 19.17
N GLU A 102 -7.47 -17.85 19.84
CA GLU A 102 -7.49 -19.23 20.35
C GLU A 102 -6.64 -19.35 21.61
N VAL A 103 -7.05 -20.22 22.54
CA VAL A 103 -6.32 -20.54 23.76
C VAL A 103 -6.13 -22.04 23.82
N LYS A 104 -4.87 -22.47 23.97
CA LYS A 104 -4.48 -23.86 24.19
C LYS A 104 -3.93 -24.01 25.61
N GLN A 105 -3.63 -25.24 26.00
CA GLN A 105 -3.12 -25.55 27.35
C GLN A 105 -1.81 -24.79 27.67
N ASP A 106 -0.92 -24.68 26.70
CA ASP A 106 0.44 -24.14 26.85
C ASP A 106 0.66 -22.79 26.14
N SER A 107 -0.32 -22.32 25.37
CA SER A 107 -0.15 -21.20 24.46
C SER A 107 -1.43 -20.40 24.20
N ILE A 108 -1.28 -19.16 23.77
CA ILE A 108 -2.35 -18.28 23.31
C ILE A 108 -2.02 -17.80 21.91
N CYS A 109 -2.96 -17.96 20.98
CA CYS A 109 -2.97 -17.28 19.71
C CYS A 109 -3.80 -16.00 19.81
N TYR A 110 -3.19 -14.87 19.52
CA TYR A 110 -3.89 -13.59 19.45
C TYR A 110 -3.62 -12.88 18.13
N VAL A 111 -4.54 -12.01 17.74
CA VAL A 111 -4.43 -11.18 16.56
C VAL A 111 -4.12 -9.75 16.99
N LYS A 112 -3.06 -9.17 16.44
CA LYS A 112 -2.77 -7.74 16.50
C LYS A 112 -3.21 -7.09 15.18
N ARG A 113 -4.07 -6.08 15.28
CA ARG A 113 -4.52 -5.26 14.16
C ARG A 113 -3.61 -4.06 14.02
N LYS A 114 -3.13 -3.80 12.81
CA LYS A 114 -2.46 -2.54 12.49
C LYS A 114 -3.34 -1.74 11.57
N VAL A 115 -3.76 -0.56 12.02
CA VAL A 115 -4.60 0.35 11.25
C VAL A 115 -3.73 1.44 10.65
N LEU A 116 -3.71 1.54 9.32
CA LEU A 116 -3.08 2.65 8.60
C LEU A 116 -4.19 3.49 7.96
N ARG A 117 -4.13 4.80 8.14
CA ARG A 117 -5.12 5.75 7.60
C ARG A 117 -4.45 6.68 6.59
N TYR A 118 -5.11 6.83 5.45
CA TYR A 118 -4.68 7.64 4.32
C TYR A 118 -5.80 8.63 4.00
N ASN A 119 -5.83 9.73 4.74
CA ASN A 119 -6.80 10.80 4.54
C ASN A 119 -6.41 11.63 3.31
N LEU A 120 -7.39 12.03 2.50
CA LEU A 120 -7.14 12.93 1.37
C LEU A 120 -6.63 14.28 1.88
N ASN A 121 -5.46 14.71 1.40
CA ASN A 121 -4.78 15.95 1.77
C ASN A 121 -3.72 16.32 0.71
N ALA A 122 -2.89 17.33 0.95
CA ALA A 122 -1.87 17.79 0.01
C ALA A 122 -0.86 16.72 -0.44
N ASP A 123 -0.62 15.70 0.37
CA ASP A 123 0.33 14.60 0.13
C ASP A 123 -0.38 13.25 -0.12
N THR A 124 -1.71 13.23 -0.12
CA THR A 124 -2.52 12.04 -0.43
C THR A 124 -3.70 12.47 -1.29
N LEU A 125 -3.58 12.31 -2.61
CA LEU A 125 -4.53 12.82 -3.58
C LEU A 125 -5.21 11.66 -4.31
N LEU A 126 -6.54 11.70 -4.39
CA LEU A 126 -7.28 10.82 -5.29
C LEU A 126 -7.62 11.60 -6.57
N LYS A 127 -7.28 11.05 -7.72
CA LYS A 127 -7.57 11.65 -9.03
C LYS A 127 -8.37 10.67 -9.88
N SER A 128 -9.21 11.19 -10.77
CA SER A 128 -9.95 10.37 -11.73
C SER A 128 -9.60 10.77 -13.16
N TYR A 129 -9.38 9.79 -14.03
CA TYR A 129 -9.14 10.05 -15.45
C TYR A 129 -9.55 8.88 -16.32
N LYS A 130 -10.36 9.18 -17.36
CA LYS A 130 -10.90 8.19 -18.31
C LYS A 130 -11.48 6.95 -17.60
N GLY A 131 -12.25 7.17 -16.52
CA GLY A 131 -12.91 6.12 -15.74
C GLY A 131 -12.05 5.36 -14.73
N ASN A 132 -10.76 5.69 -14.60
CA ASN A 132 -9.85 5.09 -13.62
C ASN A 132 -9.61 6.04 -12.45
N TYR A 133 -9.34 5.47 -11.27
CA TYR A 133 -8.96 6.23 -10.07
C TYR A 133 -7.50 5.98 -9.73
N TYR A 134 -6.78 7.05 -9.42
CA TYR A 134 -5.36 7.03 -9.06
C TYR A 134 -5.18 7.67 -7.69
N LEU A 135 -4.82 6.85 -6.70
CA LEU A 135 -4.41 7.30 -5.38
C LEU A 135 -2.92 7.62 -5.42
N ASN A 136 -2.59 8.88 -5.16
CA ASN A 136 -1.24 9.42 -5.17
C ASN A 136 -0.82 9.67 -3.75
N MET A 137 0.33 9.16 -3.36
CA MET A 137 0.89 9.37 -2.03
C MET A 137 2.30 9.91 -2.16
N ARG A 138 2.53 11.10 -1.62
CA ARG A 138 3.84 11.73 -1.65
C ARG A 138 4.67 11.23 -0.48
N THR A 139 5.86 10.76 -0.79
CA THR A 139 6.91 10.51 0.18
C THR A 139 8.10 11.37 -0.21
N GLU A 140 8.41 12.37 0.62
CA GLU A 140 9.44 13.37 0.35
C GLU A 140 9.20 14.15 -0.97
N LYS A 141 9.93 13.82 -2.04
CA LYS A 141 9.91 14.52 -3.34
C LYS A 141 9.36 13.65 -4.48
N VAL A 142 8.90 12.44 -4.18
CA VAL A 142 8.39 11.51 -5.18
C VAL A 142 6.98 11.05 -4.82
N TRP A 143 6.26 10.57 -5.84
CA TRP A 143 4.89 10.11 -5.71
C TRP A 143 4.79 8.60 -5.95
N SER A 144 4.21 7.90 -4.99
CA SER A 144 3.70 6.55 -5.19
C SER A 144 2.32 6.66 -5.82
N VAL A 145 2.08 5.92 -6.90
CA VAL A 145 0.82 5.96 -7.64
C VAL A 145 0.18 4.58 -7.60
N TYR A 146 -1.02 4.51 -7.06
CA TYR A 146 -1.82 3.31 -6.98
C TYR A 146 -3.07 3.47 -7.84
N GLN A 147 -3.31 2.56 -8.77
CA GLN A 147 -4.58 2.51 -9.48
C GLN A 147 -5.59 1.75 -8.60
N VAL A 148 -6.75 2.37 -8.39
CA VAL A 148 -7.87 1.79 -7.63
C VAL A 148 -8.94 1.38 -8.64
N SER A 149 -9.04 0.07 -8.84
CA SER A 149 -9.92 -0.52 -9.85
C SER A 149 -11.11 -1.20 -9.19
N VAL A 150 -12.33 -0.83 -9.56
CA VAL A 150 -13.54 -1.57 -9.17
C VAL A 150 -13.77 -2.68 -10.18
N ALA A 151 -13.50 -3.91 -9.76
CA ALA A 151 -13.82 -5.08 -10.57
C ALA A 151 -15.32 -5.41 -10.47
N LYS A 152 -15.85 -6.06 -11.52
CA LYS A 152 -17.21 -6.58 -11.54
C LYS A 152 -17.42 -7.48 -10.31
N LYS A 153 -18.65 -7.47 -9.75
CA LYS A 153 -19.06 -8.25 -8.55
C LYS A 153 -18.60 -7.69 -7.18
N GLY A 154 -18.36 -6.38 -7.08
CA GLY A 154 -18.09 -5.72 -5.80
C GLY A 154 -16.68 -5.97 -5.28
N TYR A 155 -15.71 -6.18 -6.17
CA TYR A 155 -14.30 -6.28 -5.81
C TYR A 155 -13.59 -4.95 -6.04
N VAL A 156 -12.63 -4.62 -5.19
CA VAL A 156 -11.69 -3.51 -5.38
C VAL A 156 -10.28 -4.07 -5.42
N ALA A 157 -9.54 -3.72 -6.47
CA ALA A 157 -8.13 -4.03 -6.60
C ALA A 157 -7.31 -2.75 -6.40
N ILE A 158 -6.22 -2.90 -5.65
CA ILE A 158 -5.15 -1.91 -5.57
C ILE A 158 -4.01 -2.40 -6.46
N GLU A 159 -3.68 -1.62 -7.47
CA GLU A 159 -2.70 -1.97 -8.48
C GLU A 159 -1.54 -0.97 -8.45
N VAL A 160 -0.32 -1.46 -8.61
CA VAL A 160 0.90 -0.62 -8.66
C VAL A 160 1.58 -0.77 -10.02
N PRO A 161 2.29 0.27 -10.50
CA PRO A 161 3.17 0.09 -11.63
C PRO A 161 4.26 -0.90 -11.28
N TYR A 162 4.36 -1.95 -12.08
CA TYR A 162 5.19 -3.11 -11.85
C TYR A 162 6.30 -3.19 -12.89
N LEU A 163 7.52 -3.37 -12.42
CA LEU A 163 8.68 -3.65 -13.25
C LEU A 163 9.23 -5.02 -12.84
N ASP A 164 9.09 -6.02 -13.72
CA ASP A 164 9.59 -7.35 -13.42
C ASP A 164 11.11 -7.36 -13.31
N LYS A 165 11.65 -8.39 -12.64
CA LYS A 165 13.08 -8.49 -12.34
C LYS A 165 13.94 -8.52 -13.61
N LYS A 166 13.48 -9.18 -14.68
CA LYS A 166 14.24 -9.30 -15.92
C LYS A 166 14.35 -7.95 -16.62
N GLU A 167 13.23 -7.26 -16.79
CA GLU A 167 13.22 -5.92 -17.40
C GLU A 167 13.96 -4.90 -16.52
N MET A 168 13.92 -5.03 -15.19
CA MET A 168 14.76 -4.22 -14.29
C MET A 168 16.25 -4.43 -14.55
N GLU A 169 16.70 -5.68 -14.66
CA GLU A 169 18.11 -6.01 -14.94
C GLU A 169 18.53 -5.49 -16.32
N GLU A 170 17.69 -5.65 -17.34
CA GLU A 170 17.93 -5.11 -18.67
C GLU A 170 17.96 -3.58 -18.67
N MET A 171 17.00 -2.93 -18.01
CA MET A 171 16.97 -1.47 -17.84
C MET A 171 18.23 -0.98 -17.15
N ASN A 172 18.68 -1.63 -16.08
CA ASN A 172 19.91 -1.27 -15.38
C ASN A 172 21.15 -1.40 -16.28
N LYS A 173 21.19 -2.42 -17.16
CA LYS A 173 22.25 -2.55 -18.18
C LYS A 173 22.20 -1.41 -19.20
N ARG A 174 20.99 -1.05 -19.68
CA ARG A 174 20.77 0.03 -20.66
C ARG A 174 21.10 1.41 -20.10
N MET A 175 20.77 1.68 -18.84
CA MET A 175 21.06 2.94 -18.16
C MET A 175 22.56 3.23 -18.06
N GLY A 176 23.38 2.18 -17.87
CA GLY A 176 24.82 2.30 -17.72
C GLY A 176 25.24 3.43 -16.78
N ALA A 177 26.24 4.21 -17.19
CA ALA A 177 26.70 5.39 -16.46
C ALA A 177 25.77 6.61 -16.61
N LYS A 178 24.87 6.63 -17.60
CA LYS A 178 23.97 7.77 -17.86
C LYS A 178 22.85 7.87 -16.83
N GLY A 179 22.53 6.77 -16.13
CA GLY A 179 21.50 6.73 -15.09
C GLY A 179 20.06 6.96 -15.59
N VAL A 180 19.86 6.96 -16.91
CA VAL A 180 18.57 7.20 -17.58
C VAL A 180 18.29 6.12 -18.63
N ASP A 181 17.03 5.70 -18.75
CA ASP A 181 16.54 4.83 -19.83
C ASP A 181 15.24 5.39 -20.42
N SER A 182 15.04 5.14 -21.70
CA SER A 182 13.85 5.54 -22.46
C SER A 182 13.33 4.42 -23.38
N THR A 183 13.78 3.19 -23.15
CA THR A 183 13.50 2.03 -23.99
C THR A 183 12.72 0.95 -23.22
N GLY A 184 12.47 -0.21 -23.83
CA GLY A 184 11.83 -1.35 -23.16
C GLY A 184 10.33 -1.20 -22.90
N TYR A 185 9.83 -1.84 -21.85
CA TYR A 185 8.39 -1.91 -21.52
C TYR A 185 7.79 -0.53 -21.22
N TYR A 186 8.63 0.31 -20.63
CA TYR A 186 8.33 1.67 -20.25
C TYR A 186 8.79 2.71 -21.28
N SER A 187 9.19 2.32 -22.50
CA SER A 187 9.51 3.26 -23.60
C SER A 187 8.43 4.33 -23.87
N SER A 188 7.18 4.07 -23.48
CA SER A 188 6.07 5.01 -23.61
C SER A 188 6.04 6.12 -22.57
N VAL A 189 6.90 6.09 -21.55
CA VAL A 189 7.00 7.08 -20.46
C VAL A 189 8.47 7.42 -20.25
N THR A 190 8.82 8.70 -20.32
CA THR A 190 10.21 9.12 -20.32
C THR A 190 10.39 10.43 -19.55
N PRO A 191 11.54 10.61 -18.87
CA PRO A 191 12.64 9.64 -18.68
C PRO A 191 12.45 8.73 -17.45
N PHE A 192 12.95 7.49 -17.51
CA PHE A 192 13.20 6.67 -16.31
C PHE A 192 14.55 7.05 -15.71
N ARG A 193 14.60 7.21 -14.40
CA ARG A 193 15.81 7.51 -13.62
C ARG A 193 15.94 6.55 -12.45
N ARG A 194 17.16 6.22 -12.04
CA ARG A 194 17.36 5.55 -10.75
C ARG A 194 16.90 6.48 -9.62
N TYR A 195 16.21 5.91 -8.63
CA TYR A 195 15.94 6.64 -7.41
C TYR A 195 17.18 6.58 -6.51
N GLU A 196 17.79 7.74 -6.23
CA GLU A 196 19.07 7.82 -5.53
C GLU A 196 19.07 7.19 -4.12
N LYS A 197 17.89 7.07 -3.50
CA LYS A 197 17.74 6.54 -2.14
C LYS A 197 17.53 5.02 -2.08
N GLU A 198 17.22 4.38 -3.20
CA GLU A 198 16.89 2.96 -3.25
C GLU A 198 17.35 2.35 -4.58
N GLU A 199 18.35 1.47 -4.52
CA GLU A 199 18.99 0.87 -5.71
C GLU A 199 18.03 0.11 -6.63
N ARG A 200 16.88 -0.32 -6.10
CA ARG A 200 15.85 -1.08 -6.81
C ARG A 200 14.57 -0.27 -7.06
N ALA A 201 14.66 1.05 -7.02
CA ALA A 201 13.54 1.92 -7.36
C ALA A 201 13.88 2.85 -8.52
N PHE A 202 12.84 3.16 -9.29
CA PHE A 202 12.93 4.03 -10.45
C PHE A 202 11.96 5.19 -10.30
N VAL A 203 12.31 6.33 -10.88
CA VAL A 203 11.45 7.51 -10.95
C VAL A 203 11.17 7.81 -12.42
N VAL A 204 9.90 8.12 -12.72
CA VAL A 204 9.43 8.41 -14.08
C VAL A 204 8.59 9.68 -14.12
N ALA A 205 8.63 10.39 -15.24
CA ALA A 205 7.61 11.37 -15.61
C ALA A 205 6.64 10.75 -16.63
N ALA A 206 5.35 10.94 -16.42
CA ALA A 206 4.32 10.41 -17.30
C ALA A 206 3.21 11.45 -17.49
N SER A 207 2.88 11.74 -18.75
CA SER A 207 1.66 12.46 -19.07
C SER A 207 0.43 11.57 -18.83
N PRO A 208 -0.79 12.14 -18.69
CA PRO A 208 -2.01 11.36 -18.51
C PRO A 208 -2.23 10.27 -19.57
N ASP A 209 -1.89 10.55 -20.84
CA ASP A 209 -2.04 9.57 -21.91
C ASP A 209 -0.97 8.48 -21.87
N GLN A 210 0.24 8.80 -21.42
CA GLN A 210 1.29 7.81 -21.20
C GLN A 210 0.94 6.88 -20.02
N LEU A 211 0.36 7.43 -18.95
CA LEU A 211 -0.16 6.64 -17.81
C LEU A 211 -1.22 5.63 -18.26
N ILE A 212 -2.16 6.05 -19.12
CA ILE A 212 -3.17 5.16 -19.70
C ILE A 212 -2.53 4.08 -20.58
N LYS A 213 -1.48 4.40 -21.35
CA LYS A 213 -0.73 3.41 -22.13
C LYS A 213 -0.07 2.36 -21.21
N LEU A 214 0.47 2.76 -20.06
CA LEU A 214 1.00 1.83 -19.06
C LEU A 214 -0.08 0.86 -18.56
N ASN A 215 -1.25 1.40 -18.19
CA ASN A 215 -2.38 0.60 -17.76
C ASN A 215 -2.83 -0.40 -18.85
N LYS A 216 -2.98 0.07 -20.10
CA LYS A 216 -3.36 -0.79 -21.25
C LYS A 216 -2.33 -1.88 -21.58
N LYS A 217 -1.05 -1.63 -21.30
CA LYS A 217 0.03 -2.63 -21.42
C LYS A 217 0.02 -3.64 -20.25
N GLY A 218 -0.89 -3.50 -19.28
CA GLY A 218 -0.96 -4.37 -18.10
C GLY A 218 0.23 -4.20 -17.17
N LEU A 219 0.85 -3.02 -17.16
CA LEU A 219 1.98 -2.69 -16.29
C LEU A 219 1.53 -2.22 -14.90
N PHE A 220 0.25 -1.91 -14.72
CA PHE A 220 -0.36 -1.88 -13.39
C PHE A 220 -0.75 -3.31 -13.02
N LYS A 221 -0.17 -3.84 -11.94
CA LYS A 221 -0.45 -5.20 -11.45
C LYS A 221 -1.16 -5.14 -10.10
N PRO A 222 -2.17 -5.99 -9.86
CA PRO A 222 -2.83 -6.06 -8.57
C PRO A 222 -1.86 -6.56 -7.51
N VAL A 223 -1.70 -5.77 -6.45
CA VAL A 223 -0.95 -6.16 -5.24
C VAL A 223 -1.87 -6.56 -4.11
N ALA A 224 -3.13 -6.12 -4.17
CA ALA A 224 -4.17 -6.53 -3.23
C ALA A 224 -5.53 -6.49 -3.93
N THR A 225 -6.37 -7.47 -3.62
CA THR A 225 -7.77 -7.53 -4.09
C THR A 225 -8.66 -7.78 -2.89
N PHE A 226 -9.70 -6.97 -2.74
CA PHE A 226 -10.63 -7.04 -1.63
C PHE A 226 -12.06 -7.20 -2.15
N LYS A 227 -12.87 -8.00 -1.47
CA LYS A 227 -14.29 -8.18 -1.73
C LYS A 227 -15.10 -7.29 -0.80
N LYS A 228 -16.07 -6.55 -1.33
CA LYS A 228 -16.98 -5.74 -0.52
C LYS A 228 -17.77 -6.63 0.44
N THR A 229 -17.77 -6.28 1.72
CA THR A 229 -18.65 -6.89 2.71
C THR A 229 -20.04 -6.27 2.58
N GLN A 230 -21.08 -7.11 2.65
CA GLN A 230 -22.47 -6.65 2.61
C GLN A 230 -22.76 -5.66 3.74
#